data_AF-A0A1G3Q9H2-F1
#
_entry.id   AF-A0A1G3Q9H2-F1
#
_cell.length_a   1.000
_cell.length_b   1.000
_cell.length_c   1.000
_cell.angle_alpha   90.00
_cell.angle_beta   90.00
_cell.angle_gamma   90.00
#
_symmetry.space_group_name_H-M   'P 1'
#
loop_
_entity.id
_entity.type
_entity.pdbx_description
1 polymer ?
#
loop_
_entity_poly.entity_id
_entity_poly.type
_entity_poly.pdbx_seq_one_letter_code
_entity_poly.pdbx_strand_id
1 'polypeptide(L)'
;MTIKQKNKLIEPLHGGDSTIHSRNSNKSLRNNKVPCNHPASITSLESVTRYYSYLNNSEKNLPDVDINRCFAVRLAMFLIGAVSNNRFSVTKTGHFKKNFYRYCMEKAPESGLSAEIDDPELLIIYVKQCVHLLKVAGIVKRSGSCAIIYEPDIPEKAMYFLIFSAFWNQARWEYIFPSDTESAKELNHGKNILKDLLLRHWGTIRLDSLANEFFEMTGFASPNNLFKISFLDFYFFMWLNHFGMIRYSDEPAYAPVRITVTDLGRKVLQSFS
;
A
#
# COMPACT_ATOMS: atom_id res chain seq x y z
N MET A 1 -59.74 18.75 -28.73
CA MET A 1 -60.56 17.61 -28.24
C MET A 1 -60.66 17.68 -26.72
N THR A 2 -61.89 17.71 -26.23
CA THR A 2 -62.43 17.32 -24.92
C THR A 2 -61.53 17.30 -23.66
N ILE A 3 -61.82 18.21 -22.73
CA ILE A 3 -61.59 18.06 -21.29
C ILE A 3 -62.72 17.23 -20.67
N LYS A 4 -62.45 16.30 -19.74
CA LYS A 4 -63.38 16.03 -18.62
C LYS A 4 -62.71 15.29 -17.44
N GLN A 5 -62.83 15.88 -16.26
CA GLN A 5 -62.68 15.23 -14.96
C GLN A 5 -63.94 14.40 -14.64
N LYS A 6 -63.87 13.38 -13.76
CA LYS A 6 -64.38 13.41 -12.36
C LYS A 6 -64.70 12.03 -11.75
N ASN A 7 -64.57 12.02 -10.41
CA ASN A 7 -65.31 11.26 -9.38
C ASN A 7 -64.87 9.85 -8.92
N LYS A 8 -64.65 9.79 -7.60
CA LYS A 8 -64.67 8.62 -6.70
C LYS A 8 -66.11 8.08 -6.49
N LEU A 9 -66.24 6.82 -6.04
CA LEU A 9 -67.14 6.22 -5.00
C LEU A 9 -67.15 4.66 -5.18
N ILE A 10 -67.30 3.77 -4.18
CA ILE A 10 -67.03 3.84 -2.72
C ILE A 10 -66.73 2.42 -2.13
N GLU A 11 -66.22 2.41 -0.90
CA GLU A 11 -66.14 1.39 0.19
C GLU A 11 -67.35 0.45 0.49
N PRO A 12 -67.36 -0.41 1.56
CA PRO A 12 -66.30 -0.91 2.48
C PRO A 12 -66.42 -2.43 2.87
N LEU A 13 -65.55 -2.91 3.79
CA LEU A 13 -65.89 -3.67 5.03
C LEU A 13 -64.60 -3.84 5.88
N HIS A 14 -64.45 -3.12 7.00
CA HIS A 14 -64.49 -3.65 8.40
C HIS A 14 -63.51 -4.81 8.70
N GLY A 15 -62.66 -4.78 9.73
CA GLY A 15 -62.34 -3.79 10.78
C GLY A 15 -61.14 -4.32 11.60
N GLY A 16 -60.61 -3.69 12.65
CA GLY A 16 -60.90 -2.39 13.27
C GLY A 16 -59.83 -2.07 14.34
N ASP A 17 -59.76 -0.80 14.75
CA ASP A 17 -59.21 -0.20 15.99
C ASP A 17 -58.25 -1.01 16.89
N SER A 18 -57.12 -0.44 17.34
CA SER A 18 -57.18 0.71 18.26
C SER A 18 -55.90 1.56 18.33
N THR A 19 -56.08 2.87 18.43
CA THR A 19 -55.07 3.90 18.72
C THR A 19 -55.12 4.36 20.18
N ILE A 20 -53.98 4.72 20.78
CA ILE A 20 -53.93 5.65 21.93
C ILE A 20 -52.81 6.68 21.73
N HIS A 21 -53.14 7.96 21.93
CA HIS A 21 -52.26 9.13 21.86
C HIS A 21 -51.62 9.48 23.22
N SER A 22 -50.44 10.12 23.20
CA SER A 22 -50.12 11.37 23.93
C SER A 22 -48.71 11.83 23.50
N ARG A 23 -48.40 12.97 22.86
CA ARG A 23 -48.76 14.40 22.97
C ARG A 23 -47.94 15.17 24.03
N ASN A 24 -47.30 16.25 23.57
CA ASN A 24 -46.45 17.24 24.28
C ASN A 24 -45.05 16.71 24.71
N SER A 25 -43.97 17.50 24.73
CA SER A 25 -43.85 18.96 24.91
C SER A 25 -42.72 19.65 24.09
N ASN A 26 -42.52 20.95 24.33
CA ASN A 26 -41.80 21.91 23.49
C ASN A 26 -40.28 22.10 23.75
N LYS A 27 -39.62 22.71 22.74
CA LYS A 27 -38.49 23.66 22.79
C LYS A 27 -37.03 23.18 22.91
N SER A 28 -36.24 23.73 21.97
CA SER A 28 -34.93 24.39 22.15
C SER A 28 -33.61 23.63 21.85
N LEU A 29 -32.97 24.05 20.75
CA LEU A 29 -31.53 24.32 20.57
C LEU A 29 -30.50 23.54 21.43
N ARG A 30 -29.67 22.70 20.78
CA ARG A 30 -28.23 23.00 20.52
C ARG A 30 -27.53 21.89 19.74
N ASN A 31 -26.46 22.27 19.04
CA ASN A 31 -25.51 21.34 18.43
C ASN A 31 -24.96 20.35 19.45
N ASN A 32 -24.86 19.07 19.07
CA ASN A 32 -23.80 18.19 19.58
C ASN A 32 -23.21 17.38 18.42
N LYS A 33 -21.88 17.46 18.28
CA LYS A 33 -21.10 16.60 17.40
C LYS A 33 -21.17 15.17 17.93
N VAL A 34 -21.25 14.18 17.05
CA VAL A 34 -21.05 12.75 17.37
C VAL A 34 -19.95 12.22 16.43
N PRO A 35 -19.01 11.37 16.90
CA PRO A 35 -17.64 11.43 16.41
C PRO A 35 -17.33 10.57 15.18
N CYS A 36 -16.32 10.99 14.41
CA CYS A 36 -15.55 10.06 13.57
C CYS A 36 -14.68 9.16 14.47
N ASN A 37 -15.16 7.96 14.76
CA ASN A 37 -14.33 6.93 15.39
C ASN A 37 -13.33 6.38 14.35
N HIS A 38 -12.03 6.60 14.58
CA HIS A 38 -10.94 5.98 13.83
C HIS A 38 -10.32 4.85 14.67
N PRO A 39 -10.72 3.58 14.48
CA PRO A 39 -10.02 2.44 15.10
C PRO A 39 -8.72 2.07 14.36
N ALA A 40 -8.55 2.49 13.10
CA ALA A 40 -7.46 2.03 12.24
C ALA A 40 -6.04 2.48 12.67
N SER A 41 -5.88 3.65 13.30
CA SER A 41 -4.55 4.17 13.66
C SER A 41 -3.98 3.57 14.95
N ILE A 42 -4.82 3.04 15.82
CA ILE A 42 -4.39 2.41 17.07
C ILE A 42 -3.85 1.01 16.78
N THR A 43 -4.55 0.24 15.94
CA THR A 43 -4.15 -1.13 15.56
C THR A 43 -2.81 -1.17 14.79
N SER A 44 -2.53 -0.18 13.95
CA SER A 44 -1.23 -0.08 13.27
C SER A 44 -0.10 0.27 14.23
N LEU A 45 -0.32 1.21 15.16
CA LEU A 45 0.65 1.62 16.17
C LEU A 45 0.97 0.47 17.15
N GLU A 46 -0.04 -0.25 17.64
CA GLU A 46 0.15 -1.41 18.51
C GLU A 46 0.96 -2.53 17.83
N SER A 47 0.70 -2.80 16.56
CA SER A 47 1.44 -3.80 15.78
C SER A 47 2.92 -3.43 15.66
N VAL A 48 3.18 -2.15 15.40
CA VAL A 48 4.54 -1.57 15.35
C VAL A 48 5.22 -1.65 16.73
N THR A 49 4.53 -1.33 17.82
CA THR A 49 5.07 -1.42 19.19
C THR A 49 5.40 -2.85 19.62
N ARG A 50 4.50 -3.83 19.34
CA ARG A 50 4.77 -5.26 19.64
C ARG A 50 6.02 -5.73 18.88
N TYR A 51 6.12 -5.38 17.60
CA TYR A 51 7.27 -5.73 16.77
C TYR A 51 8.60 -5.14 17.30
N TYR A 52 8.61 -3.90 17.80
CA TYR A 52 9.81 -3.33 18.44
C TYR A 52 10.24 -4.08 19.71
N SER A 53 9.27 -4.55 20.52
CA SER A 53 9.59 -5.36 21.71
C SER A 53 10.21 -6.73 21.36
N TYR A 54 9.93 -7.25 20.16
CA TYR A 54 10.53 -8.49 19.65
C TYR A 54 11.96 -8.27 19.11
N LEU A 55 12.18 -7.20 18.34
CA LEU A 55 13.50 -6.91 17.75
C LEU A 55 14.61 -6.64 18.76
N ASN A 56 14.32 -5.97 19.88
CA ASN A 56 15.33 -5.64 20.90
C ASN A 56 16.00 -6.87 21.54
N ASN A 57 15.47 -8.08 21.30
CA ASN A 57 15.99 -9.34 21.86
C ASN A 57 16.90 -10.14 20.89
N SER A 58 17.18 -9.64 19.67
CA SER A 58 17.76 -10.46 18.58
C SER A 58 18.92 -9.83 17.79
N GLU A 59 19.84 -9.15 18.49
CA GLU A 59 21.07 -8.60 17.88
C GLU A 59 22.28 -9.56 18.01
N LYS A 60 22.57 -10.33 16.94
CA LYS A 60 23.94 -10.81 16.61
C LYS A 60 24.20 -10.91 15.10
N ASN A 61 25.11 -10.07 14.63
CA ASN A 61 26.20 -10.32 13.68
C ASN A 61 25.92 -10.75 12.22
N LEU A 62 25.61 -9.77 11.38
CA LEU A 62 26.13 -9.52 10.01
C LEU A 62 25.88 -8.02 9.70
N PRO A 63 26.54 -7.37 8.72
CA PRO A 63 26.14 -6.04 8.28
C PRO A 63 24.85 -6.18 7.45
N ASP A 64 23.74 -6.24 8.18
CA ASP A 64 22.39 -6.34 7.65
C ASP A 64 22.08 -5.12 6.75
N VAL A 65 21.06 -5.21 5.90
CA VAL A 65 20.62 -4.00 5.19
C VAL A 65 20.16 -2.99 6.24
N ASP A 66 20.81 -1.82 6.31
CA ASP A 66 20.36 -0.75 7.19
C ASP A 66 18.93 -0.37 6.76
N ILE A 67 17.97 -0.72 7.60
CA ILE A 67 16.52 -0.50 7.44
C ILE A 67 16.24 0.94 7.01
N ASN A 68 17.02 1.89 7.54
CA ASN A 68 16.86 3.32 7.29
C ASN A 68 17.38 3.75 5.91
N ARG A 69 18.25 2.96 5.28
CA ARG A 69 18.91 3.24 3.99
C ARG A 69 18.37 2.45 2.80
N CYS A 70 17.43 1.53 3.00
CA CYS A 70 16.79 0.84 1.88
C CYS A 70 16.08 1.83 0.94
N PHE A 71 15.98 1.47 -0.35
CA PHE A 71 15.39 2.34 -1.37
C PHE A 71 14.00 2.84 -1.00
N ALA A 72 13.14 1.97 -0.47
CA ALA A 72 11.77 2.31 -0.10
C ALA A 72 11.70 3.44 0.95
N VAL A 73 12.58 3.44 1.95
CA VAL A 73 12.65 4.50 2.97
C VAL A 73 13.26 5.77 2.40
N ARG A 74 14.37 5.68 1.65
CA ARG A 74 14.99 6.85 1.00
C ARG A 74 14.01 7.55 0.06
N LEU A 75 13.26 6.79 -0.74
CA LEU A 75 12.22 7.31 -1.62
C LEU A 75 11.06 7.93 -0.82
N ALA A 76 10.59 7.28 0.25
CA ALA A 76 9.54 7.83 1.11
C ALA A 76 9.95 9.17 1.74
N MET A 77 11.16 9.24 2.33
CA MET A 77 11.70 10.45 2.94
C MET A 77 11.92 11.58 1.93
N PHE A 78 12.41 11.26 0.72
CA PHE A 78 12.51 12.21 -0.39
C PHE A 78 11.15 12.82 -0.76
N LEU A 79 10.10 11.99 -0.88
CA LEU A 79 8.75 12.44 -1.21
C LEU A 79 8.10 13.24 -0.07
N ILE A 80 8.36 12.87 1.18
CA ILE A 80 7.96 13.64 2.37
C ILE A 80 8.61 15.02 2.36
N GLY A 81 9.93 15.10 2.16
CA GLY A 81 10.65 16.36 2.03
C GLY A 81 10.13 17.23 0.88
N ALA A 82 9.85 16.62 -0.28
CA ALA A 82 9.24 17.33 -1.41
C ALA A 82 7.89 17.96 -1.05
N VAL A 83 6.99 17.22 -0.40
CA VAL A 83 5.65 17.70 0.00
C VAL A 83 5.70 18.69 1.17
N SER A 84 6.63 18.53 2.11
CA SER A 84 6.81 19.47 3.23
C SER A 84 7.35 20.82 2.77
N ASN A 85 8.33 20.82 1.85
CA ASN A 85 9.01 22.04 1.41
C ASN A 85 8.27 22.80 0.29
N ASN A 86 7.25 22.21 -0.33
CA ASN A 86 6.56 22.80 -1.49
C ASN A 86 5.04 22.60 -1.44
N ARG A 87 4.27 23.61 -1.83
CA ARG A 87 2.80 23.52 -1.91
C ARG A 87 2.33 22.87 -3.21
N PHE A 88 2.28 21.55 -3.24
CA PHE A 88 1.75 20.80 -4.39
C PHE A 88 0.22 20.66 -4.37
N SER A 89 -0.41 21.11 -5.45
CA SER A 89 -1.86 20.96 -5.63
C SER A 89 -2.26 19.53 -6.02
N VAL A 90 -3.35 19.03 -5.45
CA VAL A 90 -3.96 17.73 -5.76
C VAL A 90 -5.35 17.88 -6.40
N THR A 91 -5.83 16.83 -7.05
CA THR A 91 -7.19 16.76 -7.61
C THR A 91 -8.26 16.61 -6.51
N LYS A 92 -9.54 16.70 -6.90
CA LYS A 92 -10.66 16.36 -6.00
C LYS A 92 -10.58 14.91 -5.46
N THR A 93 -9.94 14.00 -6.20
CA THR A 93 -9.68 12.62 -5.79
C THR A 93 -8.31 12.44 -5.09
N GLY A 94 -7.63 13.52 -4.70
CA GLY A 94 -6.36 13.47 -3.96
C GLY A 94 -5.14 13.05 -4.79
N HIS A 95 -5.22 13.02 -6.12
CA HIS A 95 -4.09 12.69 -6.98
C HIS A 95 -3.18 13.91 -7.16
N PHE A 96 -1.87 13.72 -7.12
CA PHE A 96 -0.91 14.78 -7.47
C PHE A 96 -0.99 15.11 -8.96
N LYS A 97 -0.77 16.38 -9.31
CA LYS A 97 -0.69 16.82 -10.72
C LYS A 97 0.71 16.59 -11.30
N LYS A 98 0.83 16.68 -12.63
CA LYS A 98 2.08 16.44 -13.39
C LYS A 98 3.29 17.28 -12.90
N ASN A 99 3.07 18.46 -12.33
CA ASN A 99 4.15 19.31 -11.80
C ASN A 99 4.86 18.72 -10.58
N PHE A 100 4.15 18.02 -9.69
CA PHE A 100 4.77 17.30 -8.57
C PHE A 100 5.70 16.20 -9.09
N TYR A 101 5.19 15.35 -9.99
CA TYR A 101 5.96 14.27 -10.59
C TYR A 101 7.18 14.77 -11.35
N ARG A 102 7.05 15.90 -12.08
CA ARG A 102 8.19 16.54 -12.74
C ARG A 102 9.25 16.98 -11.72
N TYR A 103 8.86 17.69 -10.66
CA TYR A 103 9.77 18.11 -9.59
C TYR A 103 10.51 16.93 -8.95
N CYS A 104 9.81 15.82 -8.69
CA CYS A 104 10.43 14.61 -8.16
C CYS A 104 11.50 14.04 -9.11
N MET A 105 11.25 14.02 -10.43
CA MET A 105 12.25 13.56 -11.41
C MET A 105 13.41 14.54 -11.57
N GLU A 106 13.16 15.85 -11.53
CA GLU A 106 14.19 16.90 -11.56
C GLU A 106 15.11 16.84 -10.33
N LYS A 107 14.60 16.41 -9.16
CA LYS A 107 15.33 16.33 -7.89
C LYS A 107 15.84 14.94 -7.51
N ALA A 108 15.52 13.90 -8.26
CA ALA A 108 15.99 12.54 -7.99
C ALA A 108 17.52 12.33 -8.15
N PRO A 109 18.23 13.03 -9.06
CA PRO A 109 19.70 12.94 -9.12
C PRO A 109 20.36 13.50 -7.84
N GLU A 110 19.86 14.63 -7.33
CA GLU A 110 20.37 15.28 -6.11
C GLU A 110 20.18 14.41 -4.85
N SER A 111 19.20 13.52 -4.83
CA SER A 111 18.95 12.57 -3.72
C SER A 111 19.63 11.21 -3.88
N GLY A 112 20.39 11.01 -4.97
CA GLY A 112 21.05 9.74 -5.28
C GLY A 112 20.08 8.59 -5.58
N LEU A 113 18.79 8.86 -5.83
CA LEU A 113 17.80 7.84 -6.22
C LEU A 113 18.00 7.42 -7.69
N SER A 114 18.36 8.35 -8.56
CA SER A 114 18.63 8.08 -9.99
C SER A 114 19.92 7.27 -10.22
N ALA A 115 20.84 7.20 -9.26
CA ALA A 115 22.04 6.37 -9.36
C ALA A 115 21.76 4.88 -9.03
N GLU A 116 20.64 4.60 -8.36
CA GLU A 116 20.21 3.24 -8.00
C GLU A 116 19.18 2.70 -9.00
N ILE A 117 18.36 3.58 -9.58
CA ILE A 117 17.43 3.27 -10.67
C ILE A 117 17.86 4.04 -11.93
N ASP A 118 18.72 3.42 -12.75
CA ASP A 118 19.24 3.96 -14.03
C ASP A 118 18.20 3.92 -15.18
N ASP A 119 16.91 4.04 -14.83
CA ASP A 119 15.80 4.11 -15.76
C ASP A 119 14.79 5.16 -15.25
N PRO A 120 14.67 6.32 -15.93
CA PRO A 120 13.73 7.36 -15.55
C PRO A 120 12.25 6.94 -15.62
N GLU A 121 11.88 5.97 -16.46
CA GLU A 121 10.52 5.44 -16.59
C GLU A 121 10.17 4.51 -15.41
N LEU A 122 11.10 3.64 -15.00
CA LEU A 122 10.94 2.83 -13.78
C LEU A 122 10.91 3.73 -12.54
N LEU A 123 11.80 4.73 -12.44
CA LEU A 123 11.84 5.61 -11.29
C LEU A 123 10.53 6.43 -11.12
N ILE A 124 9.91 6.89 -12.20
CA ILE A 124 8.60 7.56 -12.10
C ILE A 124 7.46 6.61 -11.74
N ILE A 125 7.57 5.31 -12.06
CA ILE A 125 6.65 4.27 -11.58
C ILE A 125 6.81 4.11 -10.06
N TYR A 126 8.04 3.92 -9.56
CA TYR A 126 8.30 3.77 -8.12
C TYR A 126 7.88 5.02 -7.32
N VAL A 127 8.10 6.23 -7.85
CA VAL A 127 7.59 7.48 -7.27
C VAL A 127 6.05 7.46 -7.13
N LYS A 128 5.31 7.08 -8.17
CA LYS A 128 3.83 6.99 -8.11
C LYS A 128 3.36 5.95 -7.10
N GLN A 129 4.01 4.79 -7.06
CA GLN A 129 3.72 3.69 -6.16
C GLN A 129 4.00 4.08 -4.70
N CYS A 130 5.16 4.65 -4.40
CA CYS A 130 5.51 5.12 -3.05
C CYS A 130 4.57 6.26 -2.58
N VAL A 131 4.15 7.17 -3.47
CA VAL A 131 3.10 8.15 -3.18
C VAL A 131 1.76 7.50 -2.83
N HIS A 132 1.40 6.36 -3.43
CA HIS A 132 0.23 5.60 -3.04
C HIS A 132 0.40 5.02 -1.63
N LEU A 133 1.55 4.38 -1.35
CA LEU A 133 1.88 3.84 -0.02
C LEU A 133 1.84 4.92 1.07
N LEU A 134 2.44 6.09 0.84
CA LEU A 134 2.43 7.24 1.76
C LEU A 134 1.02 7.75 2.08
N LYS A 135 0.07 7.64 1.14
CA LYS A 135 -1.34 8.00 1.38
C LYS A 135 -2.07 6.93 2.17
N VAL A 136 -1.85 5.66 1.83
CA VAL A 136 -2.45 4.51 2.52
C VAL A 136 -1.96 4.46 3.98
N ALA A 137 -0.67 4.67 4.22
CA ALA A 137 -0.07 4.85 5.54
C ALA A 137 -0.57 6.07 6.32
N GLY A 138 -1.37 6.95 5.71
CA GLY A 138 -1.89 8.18 6.33
C GLY A 138 -0.86 9.30 6.49
N ILE A 139 0.35 9.15 5.96
CA ILE A 139 1.44 10.14 6.08
C ILE A 139 1.14 11.36 5.18
N VAL A 140 0.75 11.12 3.93
CA VAL A 140 0.34 12.17 2.97
C VAL A 140 -1.19 12.30 2.99
N LYS A 141 -1.70 13.45 3.42
CA LYS A 141 -3.13 13.79 3.43
C LYS A 141 -3.44 14.96 2.49
N ARG A 142 -4.72 15.10 2.14
CA ARG A 142 -5.24 16.26 1.39
C ARG A 142 -5.79 17.30 2.35
N SER A 143 -5.31 18.55 2.23
CA SER A 143 -5.90 19.72 2.89
C SER A 143 -6.36 20.72 1.84
N GLY A 144 -7.66 20.95 1.73
CA GLY A 144 -8.27 21.80 0.70
C GLY A 144 -7.95 21.31 -0.72
N SER A 145 -7.10 22.04 -1.45
CA SER A 145 -6.62 21.70 -2.79
C SER A 145 -5.15 21.25 -2.83
N CYS A 146 -4.50 21.09 -1.68
CA CYS A 146 -3.08 20.77 -1.54
C CYS A 146 -2.84 19.42 -0.86
N ALA A 147 -1.68 18.83 -1.11
CA ALA A 147 -1.12 17.79 -0.25
C ALA A 147 -0.45 18.42 0.98
N ILE A 148 -0.49 17.70 2.11
CA ILE A 148 0.25 17.99 3.34
C ILE A 148 0.82 16.69 3.91
N ILE A 149 1.91 16.81 4.68
CA ILE A 149 2.36 15.76 5.58
C ILE A 149 1.62 15.90 6.91
N TYR A 150 1.06 14.81 7.42
CA TYR A 150 0.26 14.82 8.65
C TYR A 150 1.13 14.81 9.91
N GLU A 151 2.21 14.02 9.90
CA GLU A 151 3.22 13.90 10.95
C GLU A 151 4.61 13.98 10.28
N PRO A 152 5.35 15.09 10.40
CA PRO A 152 6.62 15.27 9.71
C PRO A 152 7.79 14.53 10.40
N ASP A 153 7.72 14.38 11.72
CA ASP A 153 8.84 13.92 12.57
C ASP A 153 8.81 12.40 12.83
N ILE A 154 8.53 11.61 11.80
CA ILE A 154 8.50 10.14 11.90
C ILE A 154 9.95 9.60 11.84
N PRO A 155 10.43 8.84 12.84
CA PRO A 155 11.77 8.23 12.78
C PRO A 155 11.92 7.28 11.59
N GLU A 156 13.09 7.24 10.95
CA GLU A 156 13.34 6.43 9.74
C GLU A 156 13.02 4.93 9.93
N LYS A 157 13.36 4.37 11.11
CA LYS A 157 13.01 2.99 11.47
C LYS A 157 11.49 2.77 11.50
N ALA A 158 10.70 3.76 11.94
CA ALA A 158 9.24 3.72 11.91
C ALA A 158 8.68 3.94 10.50
N MET A 159 9.33 4.78 9.69
CA MET A 159 8.99 4.98 8.28
C MET A 159 9.01 3.65 7.52
N TYR A 160 10.04 2.81 7.74
CA TYR A 160 10.13 1.49 7.14
C TYR A 160 8.89 0.63 7.41
N PHE A 161 8.52 0.44 8.68
CA PHE A 161 7.38 -0.42 9.04
C PHE A 161 6.03 0.18 8.65
N LEU A 162 5.89 1.51 8.63
CA LEU A 162 4.69 2.17 8.12
C LEU A 162 4.51 1.94 6.61
N ILE A 163 5.56 2.12 5.80
CA ILE A 163 5.50 1.93 4.36
C ILE A 163 5.40 0.44 3.99
N PHE A 164 6.11 -0.46 4.69
CA PHE A 164 5.98 -1.89 4.47
C PHE A 164 4.60 -2.42 4.89
N SER A 165 4.05 -1.98 6.02
CA SER A 165 2.67 -2.34 6.42
C SER A 165 1.63 -1.77 5.47
N ALA A 166 1.84 -0.54 4.95
CA ALA A 166 0.98 0.00 3.90
C ALA A 166 1.03 -0.85 2.63
N PHE A 167 2.21 -1.31 2.23
CA PHE A 167 2.41 -2.20 1.07
C PHE A 167 1.77 -3.58 1.28
N TRP A 168 2.11 -4.26 2.37
CA TRP A 168 1.73 -5.65 2.61
C TRP A 168 0.25 -5.82 2.99
N ASN A 169 -0.25 -4.97 3.89
CA ASN A 169 -1.53 -5.20 4.56
C ASN A 169 -2.69 -4.32 4.08
N GLN A 170 -2.38 -3.08 3.65
CA GLN A 170 -3.41 -2.03 3.52
C GLN A 170 -3.68 -1.62 2.08
N ALA A 171 -2.66 -1.63 1.23
CA ALA A 171 -2.79 -1.19 -0.15
C ALA A 171 -3.51 -2.24 -1.01
N ARG A 172 -4.30 -1.75 -1.95
CA ARG A 172 -4.90 -2.54 -3.01
C ARG A 172 -3.89 -2.60 -4.16
N TRP A 173 -3.29 -3.77 -4.35
CA TRP A 173 -2.16 -3.94 -5.26
C TRP A 173 -2.51 -3.60 -6.71
N GLU A 174 -3.77 -3.71 -7.13
CA GLU A 174 -4.22 -3.23 -8.44
C GLU A 174 -4.08 -1.70 -8.66
N TYR A 175 -3.88 -0.92 -7.59
CA TYR A 175 -3.57 0.52 -7.68
C TYR A 175 -2.07 0.83 -7.62
N ILE A 176 -1.25 -0.12 -7.17
CA ILE A 176 0.21 -0.05 -7.23
C ILE A 176 0.72 -0.63 -8.57
N PHE A 177 0.07 -1.68 -9.05
CA PHE A 177 0.43 -2.49 -10.22
C PHE A 177 -0.69 -2.46 -11.28
N PRO A 178 -0.90 -1.32 -11.97
CA PRO A 178 -2.06 -1.13 -12.85
C PRO A 178 -1.94 -1.79 -14.23
N SER A 179 -0.81 -2.44 -14.57
CA SER A 179 -0.60 -3.07 -15.89
C SER A 179 -1.43 -4.35 -16.09
N ASP A 180 -1.64 -5.10 -15.01
CA ASP A 180 -2.46 -6.31 -14.96
C ASP A 180 -3.19 -6.34 -13.61
N THR A 181 -4.34 -5.66 -13.58
CA THR A 181 -5.14 -5.47 -12.36
C THR A 181 -5.83 -6.75 -11.86
N GLU A 182 -5.83 -7.81 -12.66
CA GLU A 182 -6.39 -9.11 -12.30
C GLU A 182 -5.34 -9.89 -11.50
N SER A 183 -4.18 -10.13 -12.10
CA SER A 183 -3.09 -10.80 -11.38
C SER A 183 -2.52 -9.98 -10.23
N ALA A 184 -2.64 -8.64 -10.22
CA ALA A 184 -2.33 -7.85 -9.03
C ALA A 184 -3.21 -8.20 -7.83
N LYS A 185 -4.50 -8.54 -8.04
CA LYS A 185 -5.42 -8.96 -6.96
C LYS A 185 -5.15 -10.40 -6.53
N GLU A 186 -4.99 -11.31 -7.50
CA GLU A 186 -4.68 -12.72 -7.24
C GLU A 186 -3.37 -12.85 -6.46
N LEU A 187 -2.33 -12.12 -6.87
CA LEU A 187 -1.05 -12.07 -6.16
C LEU A 187 -1.20 -11.49 -4.75
N ASN A 188 -1.99 -10.44 -4.55
CA ASN A 188 -2.24 -9.88 -3.21
C ASN A 188 -2.98 -10.87 -2.28
N HIS A 189 -3.79 -11.77 -2.85
CA HIS A 189 -4.41 -12.88 -2.12
C HIS A 189 -3.40 -14.01 -1.83
N GLY A 190 -2.62 -14.40 -2.84
CA GLY A 190 -1.63 -15.49 -2.76
C GLY A 190 -0.27 -15.13 -2.14
N LYS A 191 0.01 -13.85 -1.84
CA LYS A 191 1.36 -13.36 -1.44
C LYS A 191 1.97 -14.10 -0.24
N ASN A 192 1.16 -14.64 0.67
CA ASN A 192 1.65 -15.41 1.80
C ASN A 192 2.19 -16.78 1.38
N ILE A 193 1.64 -17.42 0.34
CA ILE A 193 2.23 -18.64 -0.24
C ILE A 193 3.60 -18.32 -0.83
N LEU A 194 3.72 -17.21 -1.58
CA LEU A 194 4.99 -16.78 -2.16
C LEU A 194 6.04 -16.38 -1.09
N LYS A 195 5.60 -15.78 0.01
CA LYS A 195 6.40 -15.52 1.22
C LYS A 195 6.91 -16.81 1.86
N ASP A 196 6.03 -17.78 2.07
CA ASP A 196 6.38 -19.04 2.73
C ASP A 196 7.35 -19.87 1.87
N LEU A 197 7.16 -19.86 0.54
CA LEU A 197 8.11 -20.40 -0.43
C LEU A 197 9.49 -19.70 -0.32
N LEU A 198 9.55 -18.37 -0.35
CA LEU A 198 10.80 -17.62 -0.15
C LEU A 198 11.52 -18.00 1.15
N LEU A 199 10.77 -18.12 2.26
CA LEU A 199 11.31 -18.44 3.57
C LEU A 199 11.82 -19.88 3.70
N ARG A 200 11.25 -20.83 2.95
CA ARG A 200 11.67 -22.25 2.96
C ARG A 200 13.10 -22.43 2.46
N HIS A 201 13.53 -21.61 1.49
CA HIS A 201 14.85 -21.73 0.87
C HIS A 201 15.93 -20.98 1.66
N TRP A 202 17.07 -21.63 1.86
CA TRP A 202 18.29 -21.04 2.42
C TRP A 202 19.35 -20.89 1.32
N GLY A 203 19.93 -19.70 1.19
CA GLY A 203 20.85 -19.35 0.10
C GLY A 203 20.16 -18.79 -1.15
N THR A 204 20.87 -18.87 -2.29
CA THR A 204 20.47 -18.27 -3.57
C THR A 204 19.48 -19.16 -4.35
N ILE A 205 18.40 -18.56 -4.84
CA ILE A 205 17.27 -19.21 -5.50
C ILE A 205 17.13 -18.65 -6.91
N ARG A 206 16.81 -19.48 -7.92
CA ARG A 206 16.39 -18.98 -9.23
C ARG A 206 14.94 -18.47 -9.17
N LEU A 207 14.72 -17.26 -9.66
CA LEU A 207 13.41 -16.60 -9.61
C LEU A 207 12.36 -17.37 -10.43
N ASP A 208 12.74 -17.87 -11.61
CA ASP A 208 11.85 -18.67 -12.48
C ASP A 208 11.37 -19.98 -11.83
N SER A 209 12.22 -20.60 -11.02
CA SER A 209 11.93 -21.87 -10.35
C SER A 209 10.96 -21.65 -9.19
N LEU A 210 11.18 -20.57 -8.42
CA LEU A 210 10.29 -20.11 -7.35
C LEU A 210 8.92 -19.67 -7.89
N ALA A 211 8.90 -18.96 -9.02
CA ALA A 211 7.67 -18.55 -9.70
C ALA A 211 6.85 -19.75 -10.18
N ASN A 212 7.52 -20.76 -10.77
CA ASN A 212 6.85 -22.00 -11.19
C ASN A 212 6.24 -22.80 -10.02
N GLU A 213 6.94 -22.92 -8.88
CA GLU A 213 6.38 -23.57 -7.68
C GLU A 213 5.16 -22.81 -7.14
N PHE A 214 5.20 -21.47 -7.15
CA PHE A 214 4.03 -20.66 -6.82
C PHE A 214 2.86 -20.86 -7.79
N PHE A 215 3.13 -20.94 -9.11
CA PHE A 215 2.10 -21.21 -10.12
C PHE A 215 1.46 -22.58 -9.92
N GLU A 216 2.25 -23.61 -9.64
CA GLU A 216 1.77 -24.97 -9.36
C GLU A 216 0.89 -25.02 -8.10
N MET A 217 1.27 -24.31 -7.04
CA MET A 217 0.51 -24.27 -5.78
C MET A 217 -0.79 -23.44 -5.85
N THR A 218 -0.89 -22.47 -6.76
CA THR A 218 -1.99 -21.46 -6.74
C THR A 218 -2.85 -21.43 -8.00
N GLY A 219 -2.39 -22.00 -9.12
CA GLY A 219 -3.05 -21.84 -10.42
C GLY A 219 -2.88 -20.46 -11.05
N PHE A 220 -2.07 -19.57 -10.48
CA PHE A 220 -1.87 -18.18 -10.93
C PHE A 220 -1.42 -18.04 -12.40
N ALA A 221 -0.70 -19.03 -12.93
CA ALA A 221 -0.29 -19.09 -14.32
C ALA A 221 0.00 -20.53 -14.76
N SER A 222 0.17 -20.74 -16.06
CA SER A 222 0.79 -21.97 -16.58
C SER A 222 2.31 -21.99 -16.26
N PRO A 223 2.93 -23.17 -16.10
CA PRO A 223 4.37 -23.29 -15.99
C PRO A 223 5.12 -22.60 -17.14
N ASN A 224 6.26 -21.99 -16.82
CA ASN A 224 7.13 -21.24 -17.73
C ASN A 224 6.46 -20.07 -18.46
N ASN A 225 5.36 -19.52 -17.93
CA ASN A 225 4.75 -18.30 -18.45
C ASN A 225 5.66 -17.08 -18.17
N LEU A 226 6.55 -16.77 -19.12
CA LEU A 226 7.53 -15.69 -18.98
C LEU A 226 6.91 -14.34 -18.60
N PHE A 227 5.74 -14.00 -19.15
CA PHE A 227 5.04 -12.75 -18.82
C PHE A 227 4.65 -12.70 -17.32
N LYS A 228 4.10 -13.79 -16.79
CA LYS A 228 3.73 -13.87 -15.37
C LYS A 228 4.95 -14.00 -14.44
N ILE A 229 6.06 -14.58 -14.91
CA ILE A 229 7.35 -14.58 -14.19
C ILE A 229 7.88 -13.14 -14.08
N SER A 230 7.94 -12.40 -15.20
CA SER A 230 8.31 -10.98 -15.19
C SER A 230 7.35 -10.12 -14.36
N PHE A 231 6.05 -10.42 -14.34
CA PHE A 231 5.08 -9.76 -13.47
C PHE A 231 5.43 -9.93 -11.99
N LEU A 232 5.79 -11.15 -11.54
CA LEU A 232 6.26 -11.36 -10.17
C LEU A 232 7.57 -10.63 -9.89
N ASP A 233 8.50 -10.62 -10.85
CA ASP A 233 9.80 -9.93 -10.74
C ASP A 233 9.62 -8.43 -10.51
N PHE A 234 8.97 -7.73 -11.45
CA PHE A 234 8.80 -6.27 -11.40
C PHE A 234 7.91 -5.77 -10.25
N TYR A 235 7.03 -6.60 -9.68
CA TYR A 235 6.04 -6.15 -8.70
C TYR A 235 6.21 -6.75 -7.31
N PHE A 236 6.49 -8.04 -7.19
CA PHE A 236 6.72 -8.66 -5.89
C PHE A 236 8.18 -8.56 -5.47
N PHE A 237 9.07 -9.17 -6.26
CA PHE A 237 10.48 -9.31 -5.90
C PHE A 237 11.20 -7.95 -5.90
N MET A 238 10.95 -7.09 -6.90
CA MET A 238 11.51 -5.74 -6.95
C MET A 238 11.14 -4.89 -5.72
N TRP A 239 9.89 -4.97 -5.25
CA TRP A 239 9.49 -4.25 -4.02
C TRP A 239 10.13 -4.85 -2.76
N LEU A 240 10.24 -6.17 -2.66
CA LEU A 240 11.00 -6.79 -1.56
C LEU A 240 12.49 -6.39 -1.58
N ASN A 241 13.09 -6.22 -2.77
CA ASN A 241 14.44 -5.71 -2.94
C ASN A 241 14.53 -4.23 -2.51
N HIS A 242 13.55 -3.39 -2.86
CA HIS A 242 13.47 -2.00 -2.38
C HIS A 242 13.34 -1.89 -0.85
N PHE A 243 12.71 -2.86 -0.19
CA PHE A 243 12.68 -3.00 1.27
C PHE A 243 13.91 -3.71 1.86
N GLY A 244 14.90 -4.09 1.05
CA GLY A 244 16.12 -4.78 1.51
C GLY A 244 15.90 -6.22 1.99
N MET A 245 14.74 -6.82 1.71
CA MET A 245 14.35 -8.16 2.18
C MET A 245 14.93 -9.28 1.31
N ILE A 246 15.17 -8.97 0.04
CA ILE A 246 15.94 -9.82 -0.87
C ILE A 246 17.07 -9.01 -1.49
N ARG A 247 18.03 -9.70 -2.09
CA ARG A 247 19.04 -9.11 -3.00
C ARG A 247 19.07 -9.94 -4.28
N TYR A 248 19.14 -9.28 -5.42
CA TYR A 248 19.48 -9.94 -6.68
C TYR A 248 20.98 -10.32 -6.67
N SER A 249 21.34 -11.36 -7.42
CA SER A 249 22.73 -11.79 -7.59
C SER A 249 23.34 -11.14 -8.82
N ASP A 250 24.55 -10.59 -8.69
CA ASP A 250 25.33 -10.02 -9.80
C ASP A 250 25.88 -11.15 -10.69
N GLU A 251 25.04 -11.71 -11.56
CA GLU A 251 25.42 -12.70 -12.57
C GLU A 251 25.43 -12.09 -13.99
N PRO A 252 26.13 -12.69 -14.97
CA PRO A 252 26.17 -12.20 -16.35
C PRO A 252 24.77 -12.10 -16.97
N ALA A 253 24.57 -11.17 -17.92
CA ALA A 253 23.26 -10.85 -18.51
C ALA A 253 22.47 -12.01 -19.18
N TYR A 254 23.09 -13.18 -19.37
CA TYR A 254 22.47 -14.39 -19.91
C TYR A 254 22.22 -15.49 -18.86
N ALA A 255 22.57 -15.25 -17.60
CA ALA A 255 22.32 -16.17 -16.50
C ALA A 255 20.87 -16.06 -16.01
N PRO A 256 20.26 -17.15 -15.49
CA PRO A 256 18.92 -17.09 -14.89
C PRO A 256 18.89 -16.14 -13.69
N VAL A 257 17.89 -15.26 -13.64
CA VAL A 257 17.72 -14.29 -12.54
C VAL A 257 17.67 -15.01 -11.19
N ARG A 258 18.49 -14.55 -10.26
CA ARG A 258 18.72 -15.17 -8.95
C ARG A 258 18.58 -14.19 -7.82
N ILE A 259 17.94 -14.64 -6.74
CA ILE A 259 17.66 -13.84 -5.54
C ILE A 259 18.06 -14.59 -4.27
N THR A 260 18.42 -13.85 -3.24
CA THR A 260 18.72 -14.36 -1.90
C THR A 260 17.95 -13.54 -0.86
N VAL A 261 17.22 -14.21 0.04
CA VAL A 261 16.52 -13.54 1.16
C VAL A 261 17.54 -13.15 2.23
N THR A 262 17.55 -11.86 2.63
CA THR A 262 18.44 -11.31 3.65
C THR A 262 18.02 -11.72 5.06
N ASP A 263 18.90 -11.56 6.04
CA ASP A 263 18.57 -11.86 7.45
C ASP A 263 17.47 -10.92 7.97
N LEU A 264 17.55 -9.61 7.65
CA LEU A 264 16.44 -8.67 7.81
C LEU A 264 15.16 -9.20 7.15
N GLY A 265 15.23 -9.60 5.88
CA GLY A 265 14.10 -10.09 5.11
C GLY A 265 13.42 -11.28 5.76
N ARG A 266 14.18 -12.26 6.25
CA ARG A 266 13.65 -13.40 7.01
C ARG A 266 12.95 -12.93 8.29
N LYS A 267 13.60 -12.09 9.10
CA LYS A 267 13.04 -11.57 10.36
C LYS A 267 11.73 -10.79 10.15
N VAL A 268 11.67 -9.93 9.13
CA VAL A 268 10.47 -9.12 8.83
C VAL A 268 9.37 -9.98 8.21
N LEU A 269 9.66 -10.81 7.21
CA LEU A 269 8.64 -11.63 6.57
C LEU A 269 8.05 -12.68 7.54
N GLN A 270 8.84 -13.20 8.48
CA GLN A 270 8.33 -14.08 9.56
C GLN A 270 7.38 -13.36 10.54
N SER A 271 7.49 -12.04 10.70
CA SER A 271 6.63 -11.27 11.62
C SER A 271 5.35 -10.73 10.97
N PHE A 272 5.21 -10.82 9.65
CA PHE A 272 4.04 -10.39 8.90
C PHE A 272 3.20 -11.59 8.43
N SER A 273 1.97 -11.67 8.94
CA SER A 273 0.94 -12.65 8.58
C SER A 273 -0.13 -12.03 7.70
#